data_AF-A0A2T1KL72-F1
#
_entry.id   AF-A0A2T1KL72-F1
#
_cell.length_a   1.000
_cell.length_b   1.000
_cell.length_c   1.000
_cell.angle_alpha   90.00
_cell.angle_beta   90.00
_cell.angle_gamma   90.00
#
_symmetry.space_group_name_H-M   'P 1'
#
loop_
_entity.id
_entity.type
_entity.pdbx_description
1 polymer ?
#
loop_
_entity_poly.entity_id
_entity_poly.type
_entity_poly.pdbx_seq_one_letter_code
_entity_poly.pdbx_strand_id
1 'polypeptide(L)'
;MELPVVVQQALGDNAAGVSLRSVDQVQPHHLLRMVLLNDSEGNLQAICRRDDMLDLEALNKHLGRDLRMMQRREQVRVRQRSGLQELPALPSLTGWPTVVDQRVDQLESVALELTDQKLAIVMPVVDFVQLTTKADRFDFAVETSSISVNLSNHGADRDQLHSAIKKFTSLRIQQRLEDTLELPPLPETAQRIIHLRVNPNAVMGDLVDVVESDPSLAAQVVSWASSSFYAAAGQVRSVHDAVSRVLGFDLVMNLAMGLALGRALKHPKDHPDGYVDYWQQAIWQAQSAGILASMMPRGKRPLFGLAYLAGLLHNFGHLVLAQVFPPHFKLVCRSLEVNPHIDSSVIEQYLLGITREQIAAQLMENWGMPDEVTLAIRYQKNPAYDGPEKIYSRLLWLGRQLLTARGVALGAGEPVGQAFYDELGLNREAVEEQFDELVNSKDSIMAMAGMMGQH
;
A
#
# COMPACT_ATOMS: atom_id res chain seq x y z
N MET A 1 29.99 -3.88 22.93
CA MET A 1 28.73 -3.13 22.77
C MET A 1 27.85 -3.49 23.96
N GLU A 2 27.40 -2.50 24.71
CA GLU A 2 26.61 -2.72 25.92
C GLU A 2 25.14 -2.41 25.65
N LEU A 3 24.25 -3.20 26.26
CA LEU A 3 22.80 -3.01 26.16
C LEU A 3 22.36 -1.68 26.80
N PRO A 4 21.34 -0.98 26.27
CA PRO A 4 20.72 0.14 26.97
C PRO A 4 20.28 -0.26 28.38
N VAL A 5 20.44 0.61 29.37
CA VAL A 5 20.13 0.33 30.79
C VAL A 5 18.69 -0.16 30.96
N VAL A 6 17.73 0.44 30.24
CA VAL A 6 16.32 0.04 30.28
C VAL A 6 16.10 -1.41 29.81
N VAL A 7 16.89 -1.86 28.83
CA VAL A 7 16.82 -3.21 28.28
C VAL A 7 17.48 -4.20 29.24
N GLN A 8 18.61 -3.83 29.87
CA GLN A 8 19.23 -4.65 30.91
C GLN A 8 18.29 -4.85 32.10
N GLN A 9 17.61 -3.78 32.54
CA GLN A 9 16.60 -3.85 33.61
C GLN A 9 15.41 -4.73 33.22
N ALA A 10 14.97 -4.66 31.95
CA ALA A 10 13.87 -5.48 31.45
C ALA A 10 14.22 -6.98 31.36
N LEU A 11 15.48 -7.30 31.05
CA LEU A 11 15.99 -8.68 31.01
C LEU A 11 16.26 -9.27 32.40
N GLY A 12 16.60 -8.44 33.40
CA GLY A 12 16.88 -8.89 34.76
C GLY A 12 18.01 -9.93 34.80
N ASP A 13 17.79 -11.02 35.53
CA ASP A 13 18.78 -12.10 35.70
C ASP A 13 19.09 -12.85 34.39
N ASN A 14 18.18 -12.79 33.41
CA ASN A 14 18.39 -13.42 32.09
C ASN A 14 19.38 -12.64 31.21
N ALA A 15 19.79 -11.43 31.62
CA ALA A 15 20.73 -10.61 30.86
C ALA A 15 22.09 -11.31 30.62
N ALA A 16 22.50 -12.22 31.51
CA ALA A 16 23.77 -12.94 31.40
C ALA A 16 23.77 -14.04 30.31
N GLY A 17 22.59 -14.56 29.92
CA GLY A 17 22.43 -15.62 28.92
C GLY A 17 22.23 -15.11 27.48
N VAL A 18 22.11 -13.79 27.30
CA VAL A 18 21.84 -13.15 26.01
C VAL A 18 23.12 -12.92 25.23
N SER A 19 23.07 -13.18 23.92
CA SER A 19 24.10 -12.74 22.97
C SER A 19 23.63 -11.55 22.15
N LEU A 20 24.53 -10.60 21.89
CA LEU A 20 24.28 -9.50 20.95
C LEU A 20 24.88 -9.85 19.59
N ARG A 21 24.06 -9.75 18.54
CA ARG A 21 24.49 -9.96 17.15
C ARG A 21 24.08 -8.79 16.28
N SER A 22 24.75 -8.60 15.16
CA SER A 22 24.23 -7.70 14.12
C SER A 22 22.90 -8.26 13.59
N VAL A 23 21.92 -7.41 13.32
CA VAL A 23 20.61 -7.83 12.76
C VAL A 23 20.81 -8.62 11.46
N ASP A 24 21.77 -8.24 10.62
CA ASP A 24 22.07 -8.90 9.35
C ASP A 24 22.58 -10.35 9.50
N GLN A 25 23.03 -10.74 10.70
CA GLN A 25 23.53 -12.09 11.00
C GLN A 25 22.45 -12.99 11.62
N VAL A 26 21.28 -12.43 11.92
CA VAL A 26 20.15 -13.15 12.50
C VAL A 26 19.25 -13.67 11.38
N GLN A 27 18.86 -14.93 11.48
CA GLN A 27 17.90 -15.48 10.52
C GLN A 27 16.53 -14.80 10.71
N PRO A 28 15.89 -14.29 9.63
CA PRO A 28 14.62 -13.56 9.71
C PRO A 28 13.54 -14.25 10.54
N HIS A 29 13.42 -15.57 10.42
CA HIS A 29 12.39 -16.37 11.08
C HIS A 29 12.57 -16.48 12.62
N HIS A 30 13.72 -16.10 13.17
CA HIS A 30 13.94 -16.00 14.62
C HIS A 30 13.50 -14.65 15.20
N LEU A 31 13.32 -13.62 14.36
CA LEU A 31 12.98 -12.28 14.84
C LEU A 31 11.54 -12.25 15.34
N LEU A 32 11.34 -11.60 16.48
CA LEU A 32 10.03 -11.34 17.05
C LEU A 32 9.68 -9.87 16.91
N ARG A 33 8.37 -9.60 16.93
CA ARG A 33 7.83 -8.25 17.03
C ARG A 33 6.79 -8.17 18.12
N MET A 34 6.64 -6.98 18.69
CA MET A 34 5.62 -6.68 19.70
C MET A 34 4.72 -5.56 19.22
N VAL A 35 3.43 -5.84 19.14
CA VAL A 35 2.41 -4.89 18.68
C VAL A 35 1.68 -4.32 19.89
N LEU A 36 1.58 -3.00 19.97
CA LEU A 36 0.87 -2.30 21.02
C LEU A 36 -0.58 -2.07 20.59
N LEU A 37 -1.51 -2.64 21.35
CA LEU A 37 -2.94 -2.61 21.08
C LEU A 37 -3.69 -1.92 22.22
N ASN A 38 -4.86 -1.36 21.92
CA ASN A 38 -5.78 -0.87 22.93
C ASN A 38 -7.25 -0.94 22.47
N ASP A 39 -8.14 -0.91 23.45
CA ASP A 39 -9.59 -0.75 23.29
C ASP A 39 -10.17 0.05 24.48
N SER A 40 -11.47 -0.06 24.75
CA SER A 40 -12.12 0.57 25.91
C SER A 40 -11.75 -0.04 27.27
N GLU A 41 -11.30 -1.29 27.31
CA GLU A 41 -10.91 -2.00 28.54
C GLU A 41 -9.45 -1.73 28.93
N GLY A 42 -8.60 -1.36 27.98
CA GLY A 42 -7.24 -0.87 28.24
C GLY A 42 -6.20 -1.33 27.22
N ASN A 43 -4.93 -1.27 27.61
CA ASN A 43 -3.81 -1.62 26.75
C ASN A 43 -3.49 -3.11 26.80
N LEU A 44 -2.98 -3.63 25.69
CA LEU A 44 -2.46 -5.00 25.58
C LEU A 44 -1.28 -4.99 24.60
N GLN A 45 -0.31 -5.87 24.81
CA GLN A 45 0.77 -6.08 23.84
C GLN A 45 0.79 -7.53 23.35
N ALA A 46 0.86 -7.69 22.04
CA ALA A 46 0.84 -8.99 21.37
C ALA A 46 2.20 -9.28 20.75
N ILE A 47 2.77 -10.44 21.07
CA ILE A 47 4.07 -10.86 20.56
C ILE A 47 3.89 -12.02 19.58
N CYS A 48 4.46 -11.88 18.38
CA CYS A 48 4.47 -12.90 17.35
C CYS A 48 5.81 -12.86 16.59
N ARG A 49 6.02 -13.84 15.70
CA ARG A 49 7.16 -13.81 14.77
C ARG A 49 7.06 -12.58 13.87
N ARG A 50 8.20 -11.98 13.53
CA ARG A 50 8.26 -10.71 12.80
C ARG A 50 7.56 -10.79 11.45
N ASP A 51 7.76 -11.88 10.72
CA ASP A 51 7.28 -12.04 9.34
C ASP A 51 5.87 -12.69 9.27
N ASP A 52 5.29 -13.07 10.41
CA ASP A 52 3.92 -13.60 10.51
C ASP A 52 2.90 -12.44 10.57
N MET A 53 1.75 -12.65 9.93
CA MET A 53 0.62 -11.71 9.97
C MET A 53 -0.17 -11.90 11.26
N LEU A 54 -0.36 -10.83 12.04
CA LEU A 54 -1.20 -10.83 13.24
C LEU A 54 -2.67 -10.81 12.80
N ASP A 55 -3.41 -11.88 13.12
CA ASP A 55 -4.85 -11.98 12.94
C ASP A 55 -5.57 -11.36 14.15
N LEU A 56 -5.91 -10.09 13.99
CA LEU A 56 -6.55 -9.30 15.04
C LEU A 56 -7.96 -9.80 15.36
N GLU A 57 -8.64 -10.43 14.40
CA GLU A 57 -9.98 -11.01 14.60
C GLU A 57 -9.89 -12.26 15.47
N ALA A 58 -8.94 -13.15 15.19
CA ALA A 58 -8.67 -14.33 16.02
C ALA A 58 -8.31 -13.92 17.46
N LEU A 59 -7.44 -12.89 17.60
CA LEU A 59 -7.04 -12.34 18.89
C LEU A 59 -8.25 -11.79 19.68
N ASN A 60 -9.06 -10.94 19.03
CA ASN A 60 -10.23 -10.33 19.64
C ASN A 60 -11.28 -11.36 20.04
N LYS A 61 -11.55 -12.33 19.18
CA LYS A 61 -12.49 -13.42 19.46
C LYS A 61 -12.05 -14.28 20.64
N HIS A 62 -10.75 -14.58 20.76
CA HIS A 62 -10.23 -15.37 21.87
C HIS A 62 -10.32 -14.62 23.20
N LEU A 63 -9.97 -13.34 23.21
CA LEU A 63 -9.96 -12.52 24.41
C LEU A 63 -11.34 -11.94 24.78
N GLY A 64 -12.31 -11.98 23.87
CA GLY A 64 -13.60 -11.31 24.03
C GLY A 64 -13.48 -9.78 24.04
N ARG A 65 -12.51 -9.24 23.30
CA ARG A 65 -12.14 -7.81 23.27
C ARG A 65 -12.30 -7.21 21.87
N ASP A 66 -12.15 -5.89 21.75
CA ASP A 66 -12.18 -5.16 20.47
C ASP A 66 -10.90 -4.33 20.29
N LEU A 67 -9.76 -5.02 20.40
CA LEU A 67 -8.44 -4.44 20.27
C LEU A 67 -8.21 -3.92 18.86
N ARG A 68 -7.52 -2.78 18.80
CA ARG A 68 -6.99 -2.17 17.59
C ARG A 68 -5.58 -1.64 17.83
N MET A 69 -4.91 -1.24 16.75
CA MET A 69 -3.60 -0.60 16.84
C MET A 69 -3.67 0.62 17.77
N MET A 70 -2.77 0.68 18.73
CA MET A 70 -2.67 1.83 19.64
C MET A 70 -2.39 3.10 18.84
N GLN A 71 -3.05 4.21 19.18
CA GLN A 71 -2.85 5.47 18.46
C GLN A 71 -1.38 5.91 18.46
N ARG A 72 -0.92 6.45 17.33
CA ARG A 72 0.49 6.85 17.14
C ARG A 72 1.03 7.74 18.26
N ARG A 73 0.24 8.70 18.73
CA ARG A 73 0.62 9.62 19.83
C ARG A 73 0.96 8.87 21.12
N GLU A 74 0.20 7.83 21.45
CA GLU A 74 0.43 7.04 22.66
C GLU A 74 1.64 6.13 22.51
N GLN A 75 1.82 5.51 21.35
CA GLN A 75 3.02 4.72 21.07
C GLN A 75 4.29 5.57 21.16
N VAL A 76 4.28 6.80 20.62
CA VAL A 76 5.40 7.74 20.73
C VAL A 76 5.67 8.07 22.20
N ARG A 77 4.64 8.33 23.00
CA ARG A 77 4.79 8.59 24.44
C ARG A 77 5.43 7.42 25.19
N VAL A 78 5.07 6.17 24.85
CA VAL A 78 5.66 4.98 25.49
C VAL A 78 7.13 4.82 25.09
N ARG A 79 7.43 4.95 23.79
CA ARG A 79 8.80 4.92 23.27
C ARG A 79 9.71 5.98 23.86
N GLN A 80 9.21 7.21 24.03
CA GLN A 80 9.96 8.30 24.64
C GLN A 80 10.28 8.04 26.12
N ARG A 81 9.38 7.36 26.85
CA ARG A 81 9.63 6.98 28.25
C ARG A 81 10.72 5.90 28.38
N SER A 82 10.79 4.97 27.44
CA SER A 82 11.85 3.95 27.40
C SER A 82 13.15 4.47 26.77
N GLY A 83 13.11 5.59 26.03
CA GLY A 83 14.27 6.10 25.31
C GLY A 83 14.67 5.24 24.10
N LEU A 84 13.73 4.49 23.52
CA LEU A 84 13.96 3.59 22.39
C LEU A 84 13.11 4.03 21.19
N GLN A 85 13.62 3.93 19.96
CA GLN A 85 12.82 4.20 18.75
C GLN A 85 11.77 3.13 18.48
N GLU A 86 12.00 1.91 18.95
CA GLU A 86 11.08 0.79 18.85
C GLU A 86 11.20 -0.07 20.11
N LEU A 87 10.08 -0.66 20.55
CA LEU A 87 10.08 -1.51 21.73
C LEU A 87 10.39 -2.94 21.29
N PRO A 88 11.51 -3.55 21.73
CA PRO A 88 11.72 -4.98 21.54
C PRO A 88 10.63 -5.77 22.28
N ALA A 89 10.45 -7.05 21.95
CA ALA A 89 9.45 -7.90 22.58
C ALA A 89 9.83 -8.29 24.03
N LEU A 90 9.92 -7.30 24.91
CA LEU A 90 10.22 -7.40 26.32
C LEU A 90 9.05 -6.82 27.12
N PRO A 91 8.16 -7.69 27.66
CA PRO A 91 6.91 -7.23 28.26
C PRO A 91 7.07 -6.26 29.44
N SER A 92 8.16 -6.43 30.20
CA SER A 92 8.49 -5.65 31.40
C SER A 92 8.78 -4.17 31.09
N LEU A 93 9.06 -3.80 29.84
CA LEU A 93 9.27 -2.40 29.44
C LEU A 93 8.02 -1.54 29.65
N THR A 94 6.83 -2.12 29.46
CA THR A 94 5.54 -1.42 29.64
C THR A 94 4.79 -1.92 30.88
N GLY A 95 4.99 -3.20 31.24
CA GLY A 95 4.25 -3.88 32.29
C GLY A 95 2.78 -4.19 31.92
N TRP A 96 2.40 -4.08 30.65
CA TRP A 96 1.03 -4.32 30.20
C TRP A 96 0.68 -5.81 30.09
N PRO A 97 -0.63 -6.15 30.14
CA PRO A 97 -1.10 -7.48 29.78
C PRO A 97 -0.52 -7.91 28.43
N THR A 98 0.02 -9.12 28.38
CA THR A 98 0.78 -9.62 27.24
C THR A 98 0.24 -10.95 26.78
N VAL A 99 0.18 -11.13 25.46
CA VAL A 99 -0.11 -12.41 24.82
C VAL A 99 1.04 -12.77 23.88
N VAL A 100 1.32 -14.07 23.75
CA VAL A 100 2.38 -14.61 22.88
C VAL A 100 1.76 -15.66 21.97
N ASP A 101 2.00 -15.54 20.67
CA ASP A 101 1.53 -16.53 19.70
C ASP A 101 2.29 -17.86 19.89
N GLN A 102 1.60 -19.00 19.82
CA GLN A 102 2.20 -20.30 20.10
C GLN A 102 3.35 -20.66 19.14
N ARG A 103 3.37 -20.11 17.92
CA ARG A 103 4.48 -20.34 16.97
C ARG A 103 5.80 -19.76 17.49
N VAL A 104 5.77 -18.78 18.39
CA VAL A 104 7.01 -18.25 19.01
C VAL A 104 7.71 -19.32 19.84
N ASP A 105 6.94 -20.09 20.63
CA ASP A 105 7.48 -21.12 21.52
C ASP A 105 8.03 -22.35 20.77
N GLN A 106 7.71 -22.48 19.48
CA GLN A 106 8.20 -23.56 18.61
C GLN A 106 9.60 -23.29 18.03
N LEU A 107 10.15 -22.09 18.25
CA LEU A 107 11.49 -21.73 17.80
C LEU A 107 12.56 -22.31 18.74
N GLU A 108 13.75 -22.64 18.23
CA GLU A 108 14.89 -23.02 19.09
C GLU A 108 15.48 -21.80 19.82
N SER A 109 15.52 -20.66 19.12
CA SER A 109 16.01 -19.39 19.63
C SER A 109 15.20 -18.23 19.08
N VAL A 110 15.13 -17.15 19.84
CA VAL A 110 14.43 -15.92 19.44
C VAL A 110 15.40 -14.76 19.36
N ALA A 111 15.06 -13.78 18.54
CA ALA A 111 15.83 -12.57 18.36
C ALA A 111 14.93 -11.34 18.51
N LEU A 112 15.38 -10.36 19.30
CA LEU A 112 14.68 -9.11 19.52
C LEU A 112 15.51 -7.96 18.95
N GLU A 113 14.94 -7.24 18.00
CA GLU A 113 15.64 -6.15 17.31
C GLU A 113 15.75 -4.90 18.19
N LEU A 114 16.92 -4.29 18.20
CA LEU A 114 17.22 -2.98 18.78
C LEU A 114 17.53 -2.02 17.62
N THR A 115 16.47 -1.48 17.02
CA THR A 115 16.51 -0.69 15.78
C THR A 115 17.54 0.44 15.80
N ASP A 116 17.74 1.07 16.97
CA ASP A 116 18.68 2.17 17.19
C ASP A 116 20.15 1.82 16.92
N GLN A 117 20.53 0.55 17.12
CA GLN A 117 21.93 0.12 17.08
C GLN A 117 22.21 -0.86 15.94
N LYS A 118 21.19 -1.24 15.15
CA LYS A 118 21.25 -2.37 14.20
C LYS A 118 21.76 -3.66 14.86
N LEU A 119 21.39 -3.86 16.13
CA LEU A 119 21.71 -5.04 16.90
C LEU A 119 20.46 -5.83 17.22
N ALA A 120 20.63 -7.12 17.46
CA ALA A 120 19.60 -8.02 17.94
C ALA A 120 20.08 -8.75 19.20
N ILE A 121 19.17 -8.83 20.17
CA ILE A 121 19.27 -9.65 21.37
C ILE A 121 18.86 -11.06 20.99
N VAL A 122 19.79 -12.00 21.00
CA VAL A 122 19.52 -13.41 20.68
C VAL A 122 19.61 -14.24 21.95
N MET A 123 18.55 -14.99 22.23
CA MET A 123 18.46 -15.88 23.40
C MET A 123 17.77 -17.20 23.04
N PRO A 124 18.05 -18.28 23.78
CA PRO A 124 17.25 -19.51 23.73
C PRO A 124 15.78 -19.23 24.00
N VAL A 125 14.87 -19.96 23.33
CA VAL A 125 13.42 -19.79 23.55
C VAL A 125 13.03 -20.02 25.02
N VAL A 126 13.74 -20.90 25.73
CA VAL A 126 13.48 -21.20 27.14
C VAL A 126 13.64 -19.97 28.05
N ASP A 127 14.60 -19.10 27.75
CA ASP A 127 14.82 -17.85 28.49
C ASP A 127 13.73 -16.83 28.14
N PHE A 128 13.29 -16.80 26.89
CA PHE A 128 12.17 -15.98 26.45
C PHE A 128 10.84 -16.40 27.09
N VAL A 129 10.60 -17.70 27.23
CA VAL A 129 9.44 -18.25 27.95
C VAL A 129 9.47 -17.80 29.41
N GLN A 130 10.63 -17.77 30.06
CA GLN A 130 10.77 -17.24 31.43
C GLN A 130 10.43 -15.75 31.51
N LEU A 131 10.92 -14.93 30.57
CA LEU A 131 10.58 -13.49 30.48
C LEU A 131 9.08 -13.25 30.24
N THR A 132 8.39 -14.21 29.64
CA THR A 132 6.96 -14.15 29.26
C THR A 132 6.10 -15.11 30.06
N THR A 133 6.52 -15.53 31.27
CA THR A 133 5.80 -16.55 32.06
C THR A 133 4.37 -16.14 32.41
N LYS A 134 4.11 -14.83 32.57
CA LYS A 134 2.78 -14.28 32.88
C LYS A 134 1.93 -14.01 31.63
N ALA A 135 2.45 -14.23 30.44
CA ALA A 135 1.75 -13.96 29.20
C ALA A 135 0.89 -15.17 28.78
N ASP A 136 -0.35 -14.90 28.36
CA ASP A 136 -1.24 -15.91 27.83
C ASP A 136 -0.77 -16.36 26.44
N ARG A 137 -1.03 -17.63 26.10
CA ARG A 137 -0.53 -18.28 24.87
C ARG A 137 -1.65 -18.94 24.07
N PHE A 138 -1.86 -18.48 22.86
CA PHE A 138 -2.86 -19.04 21.93
C PHE A 138 -2.53 -18.60 20.49
N ASP A 139 -3.18 -19.21 19.52
CA ASP A 139 -2.94 -18.92 18.11
C ASP A 139 -3.66 -17.63 17.68
N PHE A 140 -2.87 -16.64 17.24
CA PHE A 140 -3.39 -15.40 16.66
C PHE A 140 -2.47 -14.82 15.56
N ALA A 141 -1.42 -15.54 15.16
CA ALA A 141 -0.57 -15.18 14.03
C ALA A 141 -0.63 -16.24 12.92
N VAL A 142 -0.54 -15.79 11.68
CA VAL A 142 -0.65 -16.60 10.47
C VAL A 142 0.65 -16.50 9.68
N GLU A 143 1.18 -17.66 9.28
CA GLU A 143 2.33 -17.71 8.39
C GLU A 143 1.94 -17.24 7.00
N THR A 144 2.60 -16.19 6.51
CA THR A 144 2.27 -15.57 5.22
C THR A 144 2.51 -16.49 4.03
N SER A 145 3.45 -17.44 4.14
CA SER A 145 3.72 -18.48 3.14
C SER A 145 2.51 -19.42 2.90
N SER A 146 1.63 -19.55 3.89
CA SER A 146 0.41 -20.36 3.78
C SER A 146 -0.71 -19.66 3.02
N ILE A 147 -0.60 -18.34 2.83
CA ILE A 147 -1.60 -17.53 2.14
C ILE A 147 -1.24 -17.47 0.65
N SER A 148 -1.99 -18.22 -0.15
CA SER A 148 -1.78 -18.31 -1.60
C SER A 148 -2.42 -17.13 -2.33
N VAL A 149 -1.70 -16.01 -2.43
CA VAL A 149 -2.12 -14.85 -3.23
C VAL A 149 -2.08 -15.19 -4.72
N ASN A 150 -3.15 -14.87 -5.45
CA ASN A 150 -3.18 -15.09 -6.90
C ASN A 150 -2.35 -14.03 -7.67
N LEU A 151 -1.03 -14.23 -7.72
CA LEU A 151 -0.09 -13.31 -8.38
C LEU A 151 0.08 -13.54 -9.88
N SER A 152 -0.33 -14.69 -10.41
CA SER A 152 0.02 -15.09 -11.79
C SER A 152 -1.13 -15.70 -12.60
N ASN A 153 -2.22 -16.13 -11.98
CA ASN A 153 -3.30 -16.86 -12.66
C ASN A 153 -4.53 -15.97 -12.90
N HIS A 154 -4.42 -15.07 -13.89
CA HIS A 154 -5.55 -14.22 -14.31
C HIS A 154 -6.79 -15.02 -14.74
N GLY A 155 -6.60 -16.22 -15.32
CA GLY A 155 -7.71 -17.08 -15.75
C GLY A 155 -8.64 -17.53 -14.62
N ALA A 156 -8.18 -17.50 -13.36
CA ALA A 156 -8.99 -17.83 -12.19
C ALA A 156 -9.67 -16.61 -11.55
N ASP A 157 -9.36 -15.38 -11.97
CA ASP A 157 -9.82 -14.16 -11.31
C ASP A 157 -11.35 -14.07 -11.28
N ARG A 158 -12.01 -14.33 -12.42
CA ARG A 158 -13.47 -14.28 -12.54
C ARG A 158 -14.15 -15.20 -11.50
N ASP A 159 -13.67 -16.43 -11.36
CA ASP A 159 -14.27 -17.41 -10.45
C ASP A 159 -13.99 -17.08 -8.98
N GLN A 160 -12.78 -16.57 -8.68
CA GLN A 160 -12.43 -16.12 -7.34
C GLN A 160 -13.24 -14.89 -6.91
N LEU A 161 -13.38 -13.90 -7.80
CA LEU A 161 -14.21 -12.71 -7.60
C LEU A 161 -15.69 -13.09 -7.37
N HIS A 162 -16.25 -13.95 -8.22
CA HIS A 162 -17.63 -14.44 -8.03
C HIS A 162 -17.80 -15.19 -6.71
N SER A 163 -16.83 -16.03 -6.33
CA SER A 163 -16.87 -16.77 -5.08
C SER A 163 -16.82 -15.83 -3.86
N ALA A 164 -15.95 -14.82 -3.88
CA ALA A 164 -15.85 -13.81 -2.84
C ALA A 164 -17.15 -12.99 -2.71
N ILE A 165 -17.68 -12.49 -3.83
CA ILE A 165 -18.94 -11.73 -3.85
C ILE A 165 -20.09 -12.57 -3.29
N LYS A 166 -20.23 -13.82 -3.73
CA LYS A 166 -21.29 -14.72 -3.25
C LYS A 166 -21.15 -15.06 -1.76
N LYS A 167 -19.92 -15.18 -1.26
CA LYS A 167 -19.65 -15.54 0.14
C LYS A 167 -19.83 -14.37 1.10
N PHE A 168 -19.44 -13.17 0.70
CA PHE A 168 -19.30 -12.02 1.61
C PHE A 168 -20.30 -10.90 1.35
N THR A 169 -21.15 -11.01 0.34
CA THR A 169 -22.19 -10.04 0.01
C THR A 169 -23.52 -10.74 -0.29
N SER A 170 -24.60 -9.96 -0.34
CA SER A 170 -25.91 -10.42 -0.83
C SER A 170 -26.12 -10.16 -2.33
N LEU A 171 -25.08 -9.74 -3.05
CA LEU A 171 -25.19 -9.35 -4.45
C LEU A 171 -25.44 -10.56 -5.35
N ARG A 172 -26.27 -10.35 -6.38
CA ARG A 172 -26.57 -11.38 -7.37
C ARG A 172 -25.48 -11.39 -8.44
N ILE A 173 -24.84 -12.54 -8.65
CA ILE A 173 -23.86 -12.71 -9.73
C ILE A 173 -24.54 -12.52 -11.09
N GLN A 174 -23.98 -11.61 -11.90
CA GLN A 174 -24.42 -11.29 -13.26
C GLN A 174 -23.33 -11.66 -14.28
N GLN A 175 -23.58 -11.40 -15.56
CA GLN A 175 -22.63 -11.74 -16.63
C GLN A 175 -21.36 -10.88 -16.58
N ARG A 176 -21.51 -9.59 -16.28
CA ARG A 176 -20.42 -8.61 -16.11
C ARG A 176 -20.20 -8.31 -14.63
N LEU A 177 -18.97 -7.96 -14.28
CA LEU A 177 -18.59 -7.70 -12.87
C LEU A 177 -19.24 -6.40 -12.38
N GLU A 178 -19.18 -5.33 -13.15
CA GLU A 178 -19.79 -4.03 -12.84
C GLU A 178 -21.30 -4.13 -12.58
N ASP A 179 -22.03 -4.97 -13.32
CA ASP A 179 -23.45 -5.25 -13.10
C ASP A 179 -23.67 -6.02 -11.79
N THR A 180 -22.77 -6.95 -11.49
CA THR A 180 -22.78 -7.72 -10.23
C THR A 180 -22.53 -6.81 -9.04
N LEU A 181 -21.62 -5.86 -9.18
CA LEU A 181 -21.23 -4.91 -8.14
C LEU A 181 -22.20 -3.73 -8.01
N GLU A 182 -23.26 -3.69 -8.83
CA GLU A 182 -24.23 -2.59 -8.89
C GLU A 182 -23.55 -1.22 -9.04
N LEU A 183 -22.42 -1.19 -9.78
CA LEU A 183 -21.70 0.05 -10.05
C LEU A 183 -22.53 0.91 -11.03
N PRO A 184 -22.53 2.24 -10.87
CA PRO A 184 -23.07 3.12 -11.89
C PRO A 184 -22.42 2.82 -13.25
N PRO A 185 -23.17 2.96 -14.36
CA PRO A 185 -22.57 2.85 -15.68
C PRO A 185 -21.44 3.86 -15.82
N LEU A 186 -20.41 3.46 -16.57
CA LEU A 186 -19.25 4.32 -16.82
C LEU A 186 -19.71 5.65 -17.46
N PRO A 187 -19.41 6.82 -16.86
CA PRO A 187 -19.84 8.10 -17.40
C PRO A 187 -19.40 8.30 -18.85
N GLU A 188 -20.22 8.97 -19.66
CA GLU A 188 -19.90 9.25 -21.08
C GLU A 188 -18.57 10.00 -21.22
N THR A 189 -18.28 10.93 -20.31
CA THR A 189 -16.99 11.62 -20.22
C THR A 189 -15.84 10.61 -20.13
N ALA A 190 -15.94 9.60 -19.25
CA ALA A 190 -14.90 8.59 -19.09
C ALA A 190 -14.75 7.76 -20.37
N GLN A 191 -15.86 7.31 -20.97
CA GLN A 191 -15.84 6.54 -22.22
C GLN A 191 -15.14 7.30 -23.36
N ARG A 192 -15.42 8.59 -23.50
CA ARG A 192 -14.76 9.45 -24.50
C ARG A 192 -13.27 9.60 -24.22
N ILE A 193 -12.88 9.80 -22.96
CA ILE A 193 -11.45 9.87 -22.58
C ILE A 193 -10.75 8.52 -22.87
N ILE A 194 -11.39 7.38 -22.59
CA ILE A 194 -10.83 6.04 -22.89
C ILE A 194 -10.59 5.93 -24.40
N HIS A 195 -11.59 6.30 -25.20
CA HIS A 195 -11.49 6.27 -26.66
C HIS A 195 -10.36 7.16 -27.18
N LEU A 196 -10.19 8.37 -26.63
CA LEU A 196 -9.06 9.23 -26.97
C LEU A 196 -7.71 8.63 -26.56
N ARG A 197 -7.65 7.97 -25.39
CA ARG A 197 -6.42 7.38 -24.86
C ARG A 197 -5.90 6.24 -25.74
N VAL A 198 -6.79 5.42 -26.28
CA VAL A 198 -6.43 4.31 -27.18
C VAL A 198 -6.27 4.72 -28.65
N ASN A 199 -6.67 5.96 -28.99
CA ASN A 199 -6.60 6.45 -30.37
C ASN A 199 -5.23 7.13 -30.65
N PRO A 200 -4.37 6.55 -31.49
CA PRO A 200 -3.06 7.13 -31.81
C PRO A 200 -3.16 8.44 -32.62
N ASN A 201 -4.33 8.77 -33.16
CA ASN A 201 -4.58 9.99 -33.94
C ASN A 201 -5.31 11.06 -33.14
N ALA A 202 -5.51 10.88 -31.83
CA ALA A 202 -6.16 11.89 -31.00
C ALA A 202 -5.34 13.18 -31.01
N VAL A 203 -6.02 14.30 -31.28
CA VAL A 203 -5.41 15.63 -31.25
C VAL A 203 -5.85 16.40 -30.02
N MET A 204 -5.09 17.45 -29.72
CA MET A 204 -5.34 18.35 -28.60
C MET A 204 -6.78 18.88 -28.55
N GLY A 205 -7.36 19.24 -29.70
CA GLY A 205 -8.73 19.72 -29.80
C GLY A 205 -9.75 18.71 -29.31
N ASP A 206 -9.54 17.42 -29.58
CA ASP A 206 -10.48 16.36 -29.16
C ASP A 206 -10.59 16.27 -27.64
N LEU A 207 -9.46 16.43 -26.92
CA LEU A 207 -9.46 16.45 -25.46
C LEU A 207 -10.14 17.71 -24.92
N VAL A 208 -9.92 18.87 -25.55
CA VAL A 208 -10.61 20.11 -25.18
C VAL A 208 -12.12 19.95 -25.34
N ASP A 209 -12.60 19.37 -26.44
CA ASP A 209 -14.02 19.11 -26.68
C ASP A 209 -14.63 18.17 -25.64
N VAL A 210 -13.88 17.18 -25.17
CA VAL A 210 -14.31 16.30 -24.07
C VAL A 210 -14.40 17.07 -22.76
N VAL A 211 -13.37 17.85 -22.42
CA VAL A 211 -13.35 18.64 -21.17
C VAL A 211 -14.45 19.68 -21.16
N GLU A 212 -14.66 20.41 -22.26
CA GLU A 212 -15.70 21.44 -22.37
C GLU A 212 -17.12 20.86 -22.33
N SER A 213 -17.30 19.61 -22.72
CA SER A 213 -18.60 18.93 -22.63
C SER A 213 -19.00 18.50 -21.21
N ASP A 214 -18.06 18.47 -20.26
CA ASP A 214 -18.32 18.23 -18.83
C ASP A 214 -17.98 19.50 -18.03
N PRO A 215 -18.98 20.32 -17.68
CA PRO A 215 -18.74 21.59 -16.97
C PRO A 215 -18.00 21.43 -15.64
N SER A 216 -18.19 20.30 -14.94
CA SER A 216 -17.48 20.03 -13.69
C SER A 216 -16.00 19.76 -13.96
N LEU A 217 -15.70 18.96 -14.97
CA LEU A 217 -14.31 18.70 -15.38
C LEU A 217 -13.63 19.96 -15.92
N ALA A 218 -14.32 20.76 -16.75
CA ALA A 218 -13.81 22.04 -17.25
C ALA A 218 -13.43 22.99 -16.12
N ALA A 219 -14.31 23.15 -15.12
CA ALA A 219 -14.03 23.98 -13.95
C ALA A 219 -12.80 23.49 -13.19
N GLN A 220 -12.62 22.17 -13.05
CA GLN A 220 -11.46 21.59 -12.38
C GLN A 220 -10.16 21.80 -13.16
N VAL A 221 -10.16 21.56 -14.46
CA VAL A 221 -9.00 21.78 -15.33
C VAL A 221 -8.54 23.23 -15.27
N VAL A 222 -9.47 24.19 -15.34
CA VAL A 222 -9.16 25.61 -15.18
C VAL A 222 -8.64 25.91 -13.76
N SER A 223 -9.29 25.36 -12.73
CA SER A 223 -8.88 25.52 -11.33
C SER A 223 -7.45 25.05 -11.11
N TRP A 224 -7.09 23.85 -11.59
CA TRP A 224 -5.72 23.32 -11.49
C TRP A 224 -4.72 24.22 -12.21
N ALA A 225 -5.00 24.61 -13.46
CA ALA A 225 -4.12 25.49 -14.21
C ALA A 225 -3.94 26.86 -13.55
N SER A 226 -4.93 27.32 -12.78
CA SER A 226 -4.88 28.59 -12.04
C SER A 226 -4.33 28.47 -10.61
N SER A 227 -4.01 27.26 -10.14
CA SER A 227 -3.53 27.03 -8.78
C SER A 227 -2.17 27.69 -8.53
N SER A 228 -1.84 27.94 -7.26
CA SER A 228 -0.53 28.49 -6.85
C SER A 228 0.65 27.65 -7.38
N PHE A 229 0.42 26.35 -7.58
CA PHE A 229 1.39 25.42 -8.13
C PHE A 229 1.74 25.75 -9.60
N TYR A 230 0.76 26.16 -10.39
CA TYR A 230 0.94 26.55 -11.80
C TYR A 230 0.93 28.08 -12.03
N ALA A 231 0.98 28.88 -10.96
CA ALA A 231 0.85 30.34 -11.04
C ALA A 231 1.93 31.02 -11.92
N ALA A 232 3.08 30.38 -12.10
CA ALA A 232 4.14 30.85 -13.03
C ALA A 232 3.66 30.97 -14.48
N ALA A 233 2.60 30.26 -14.87
CA ALA A 233 2.02 30.32 -16.20
C ALA A 233 1.15 31.58 -16.43
N GLY A 234 0.87 32.39 -15.40
CA GLY A 234 0.04 33.58 -15.53
C GLY A 234 -1.47 33.28 -15.66
N GLN A 235 -2.24 34.27 -16.12
CA GLN A 235 -3.71 34.18 -16.15
C GLN A 235 -4.21 33.16 -17.19
N VAL A 236 -4.95 32.15 -16.73
CA VAL A 236 -5.61 31.14 -17.57
C VAL A 236 -6.87 31.73 -18.20
N ARG A 237 -7.00 31.66 -19.54
CA ARG A 237 -8.09 32.33 -20.28
C ARG A 237 -9.20 31.41 -20.77
N SER A 238 -8.92 30.12 -20.93
CA SER A 238 -9.88 29.13 -21.42
C SER A 238 -9.44 27.71 -21.04
N VAL A 239 -10.31 26.72 -21.26
CA VAL A 239 -9.95 25.31 -21.15
C VAL A 239 -8.82 24.98 -22.12
N HIS A 240 -8.92 25.38 -23.38
CA HIS A 240 -7.84 25.19 -24.35
C HIS A 240 -6.50 25.75 -23.85
N ASP A 241 -6.50 26.94 -23.26
CA ASP A 241 -5.28 27.56 -22.69
C ASP A 241 -4.72 26.75 -21.50
N ALA A 242 -5.60 26.29 -20.60
CA ALA A 242 -5.22 25.44 -19.47
C ALA A 242 -4.56 24.13 -19.94
N VAL A 243 -5.15 23.44 -20.91
CA VAL A 243 -4.65 22.15 -21.37
C VAL A 243 -3.39 22.31 -22.23
N SER A 244 -3.34 23.28 -23.15
CA SER A 244 -2.26 23.35 -24.16
C SER A 244 -0.98 24.00 -23.64
N ARG A 245 -1.11 25.00 -22.77
CA ARG A 245 0.01 25.84 -22.34
C ARG A 245 0.44 25.57 -20.90
N VAL A 246 -0.49 25.20 -20.02
CA VAL A 246 -0.22 25.13 -18.57
C VAL A 246 0.00 23.71 -18.09
N LEU A 247 -0.97 22.82 -18.31
CA LEU A 247 -0.98 21.46 -17.74
C LEU A 247 -0.40 20.42 -18.69
N GLY A 248 -0.70 20.54 -19.99
CA GLY A 248 -0.33 19.56 -21.01
C GLY A 248 -1.42 18.49 -21.25
N PHE A 249 -1.42 17.94 -22.47
CA PHE A 249 -2.41 16.97 -22.95
C PHE A 249 -2.48 15.69 -22.09
N ASP A 250 -1.35 15.01 -21.88
CA ASP A 250 -1.31 13.74 -21.14
C ASP A 250 -1.74 13.89 -19.67
N LEU A 251 -1.33 14.97 -19.00
CA LEU A 251 -1.67 15.19 -17.60
C LEU A 251 -3.17 15.42 -17.44
N VAL A 252 -3.76 16.29 -18.26
CA VAL A 252 -5.20 16.55 -18.22
C VAL A 252 -5.99 15.30 -18.55
N MET A 253 -5.59 14.56 -19.59
CA MET A 253 -6.25 13.31 -19.97
C MET A 253 -6.23 12.29 -18.82
N ASN A 254 -5.09 12.14 -18.14
CA ASN A 254 -4.94 11.19 -17.04
C ASN A 254 -5.71 11.61 -15.78
N LEU A 255 -5.66 12.88 -15.39
CA LEU A 255 -6.42 13.38 -14.24
C LEU A 255 -7.92 13.32 -14.50
N ALA A 256 -8.35 13.71 -15.71
CA ALA A 256 -9.75 13.59 -16.13
C ALA A 256 -10.24 12.14 -16.07
N MET A 257 -9.42 11.19 -16.51
CA MET A 257 -9.71 9.75 -16.37
C MET A 257 -9.87 9.36 -14.91
N GLY A 258 -8.89 9.70 -14.06
CA GLY A 258 -8.91 9.36 -12.64
C GLY A 258 -10.16 9.88 -11.93
N LEU A 259 -10.58 11.12 -12.23
CA LEU A 259 -11.80 11.69 -11.66
C LEU A 259 -13.05 11.03 -12.18
N ALA A 260 -13.14 10.79 -13.50
CA ALA A 260 -14.33 10.19 -14.09
C ALA A 260 -14.59 8.78 -13.52
N LEU A 261 -13.52 8.01 -13.30
CA LEU A 261 -13.59 6.72 -12.62
C LEU A 261 -13.84 6.86 -11.11
N GLY A 262 -13.21 7.84 -10.45
CA GLY A 262 -13.42 8.12 -9.04
C GLY A 262 -14.86 8.51 -8.69
N ARG A 263 -15.54 9.28 -9.56
CA ARG A 263 -16.95 9.66 -9.41
C ARG A 263 -17.92 8.47 -9.48
N ALA A 264 -17.51 7.34 -10.05
CA ALA A 264 -18.34 6.13 -10.08
C ALA A 264 -18.40 5.42 -8.71
N LEU A 265 -17.52 5.77 -7.77
CA LEU A 265 -17.38 5.12 -6.48
C LEU A 265 -17.59 6.10 -5.32
N LYS A 266 -18.04 5.54 -4.19
CA LYS A 266 -18.21 6.28 -2.94
C LYS A 266 -16.87 6.39 -2.22
N HIS A 267 -16.72 7.48 -1.47
CA HIS A 267 -15.60 7.64 -0.54
C HIS A 267 -15.57 6.49 0.49
N PRO A 268 -14.40 5.87 0.74
CA PRO A 268 -14.25 4.87 1.80
C PRO A 268 -14.70 5.42 3.15
N LYS A 269 -15.41 4.59 3.93
CA LYS A 269 -15.89 4.96 5.28
C LYS A 269 -14.87 4.67 6.38
N ASP A 270 -13.75 4.06 6.04
CA ASP A 270 -12.67 3.69 6.94
C ASP A 270 -11.34 3.84 6.19
N HIS A 271 -10.23 3.92 6.91
CA HIS A 271 -8.89 4.10 6.36
C HIS A 271 -7.85 3.56 7.37
N PRO A 272 -6.79 2.87 6.93
CA PRO A 272 -5.72 2.45 7.83
C PRO A 272 -4.93 3.66 8.36
N ASP A 273 -4.90 3.84 9.69
CA ASP A 273 -4.13 4.92 10.31
C ASP A 273 -2.63 4.81 10.00
N GLY A 274 -2.00 5.96 9.79
CA GLY A 274 -0.58 6.06 9.42
C GLY A 274 -0.27 5.81 7.94
N TYR A 275 -1.25 5.47 7.09
CA TYR A 275 -1.09 5.39 5.64
C TYR A 275 -1.50 6.71 4.97
N VAL A 276 -0.89 7.02 3.83
CA VAL A 276 -1.29 8.18 3.01
C VAL A 276 -2.71 8.01 2.46
N ASP A 277 -3.39 9.12 2.19
CA ASP A 277 -4.73 9.10 1.61
C ASP A 277 -4.73 8.55 0.17
N TYR A 278 -5.91 8.12 -0.31
CA TYR A 278 -6.07 7.52 -1.64
C TYR A 278 -5.41 8.33 -2.76
N TRP A 279 -5.73 9.63 -2.86
CA TRP A 279 -5.18 10.49 -3.92
C TRP A 279 -3.68 10.75 -3.74
N GLN A 280 -3.18 10.81 -2.51
CA GLN A 280 -1.74 10.93 -2.28
C GLN A 280 -1.02 9.70 -2.80
N GLN A 281 -1.49 8.49 -2.46
CA GLN A 281 -0.96 7.24 -2.97
C GLN A 281 -1.01 7.19 -4.51
N ALA A 282 -2.13 7.60 -5.12
CA ALA A 282 -2.30 7.65 -6.57
C ALA A 282 -1.27 8.59 -7.24
N ILE A 283 -1.11 9.81 -6.75
CA ILE A 283 -0.18 10.79 -7.33
C ILE A 283 1.28 10.39 -7.11
N TRP A 284 1.63 9.85 -5.94
CA TRP A 284 2.98 9.32 -5.69
C TRP A 284 3.38 8.28 -6.75
N GLN A 285 2.52 7.30 -6.98
CA GLN A 285 2.81 6.23 -7.95
C GLN A 285 2.72 6.71 -9.40
N ALA A 286 1.84 7.66 -9.73
CA ALA A 286 1.76 8.26 -11.05
C ALA A 286 3.07 9.00 -11.43
N GLN A 287 3.55 9.86 -10.54
CA GLN A 287 4.81 10.58 -10.71
C GLN A 287 6.00 9.61 -10.77
N SER A 288 6.03 8.63 -9.86
CA SER A 288 7.08 7.61 -9.81
C SER A 288 7.17 6.81 -11.11
N ALA A 289 6.05 6.28 -11.60
CA ALA A 289 6.01 5.51 -12.85
C ALA A 289 6.40 6.38 -14.06
N GLY A 290 5.98 7.64 -14.11
CA GLY A 290 6.36 8.59 -15.15
C GLY A 290 7.87 8.88 -15.17
N ILE A 291 8.47 9.12 -13.99
CA ILE A 291 9.92 9.33 -13.84
C ILE A 291 10.68 8.09 -14.32
N LEU A 292 10.35 6.91 -13.80
CA LEU A 292 11.01 5.67 -14.18
C LEU A 292 10.90 5.41 -15.68
N ALA A 293 9.72 5.59 -16.28
CA ALA A 293 9.51 5.48 -17.72
C ALA A 293 10.42 6.44 -18.52
N SER A 294 10.54 7.69 -18.07
CA SER A 294 11.36 8.71 -18.76
C SER A 294 12.86 8.40 -18.74
N MET A 295 13.32 7.73 -17.68
CA MET A 295 14.71 7.34 -17.47
C MET A 295 15.11 6.09 -18.27
N MET A 296 14.14 5.32 -18.76
CA MET A 296 14.43 4.13 -19.56
C MET A 296 15.07 4.45 -20.92
N PRO A 297 15.88 3.54 -21.49
CA PRO A 297 16.48 3.71 -22.81
C PRO A 297 15.43 3.89 -23.92
N ARG A 298 15.68 4.77 -24.89
CA ARG A 298 14.72 5.13 -25.95
C ARG A 298 14.09 3.93 -26.67
N GLY A 299 14.85 2.85 -26.93
CA GLY A 299 14.36 1.65 -27.62
C GLY A 299 13.48 0.72 -26.77
N LYS A 300 13.41 0.94 -25.45
CA LYS A 300 12.58 0.16 -24.50
C LYS A 300 11.62 1.04 -23.70
N ARG A 301 11.53 2.32 -24.06
CA ARG A 301 10.84 3.34 -23.27
C ARG A 301 9.32 3.17 -23.42
N PRO A 302 8.59 2.90 -22.32
CA PRO A 302 7.13 2.86 -22.36
C PRO A 302 6.56 4.26 -22.56
N LEU A 303 5.31 4.33 -23.03
CA LEU A 303 4.60 5.60 -23.19
C LEU A 303 4.38 6.25 -21.81
N PHE A 304 4.96 7.45 -21.62
CA PHE A 304 4.90 8.21 -20.37
C PHE A 304 3.47 8.34 -19.84
N GLY A 305 2.53 8.74 -20.70
CA GLY A 305 1.15 8.95 -20.28
C GLY A 305 0.47 7.67 -19.78
N LEU A 306 0.79 6.49 -20.33
CA LEU A 306 0.25 5.21 -19.86
C LEU A 306 0.91 4.76 -18.56
N ALA A 307 2.22 4.98 -18.39
CA ALA A 307 2.91 4.71 -17.14
C ALA A 307 2.36 5.57 -15.99
N TYR A 308 2.15 6.86 -16.27
CA TYR A 308 1.52 7.79 -15.34
C TYR A 308 0.09 7.35 -14.99
N LEU A 309 -0.72 6.99 -15.99
CA LEU A 309 -2.10 6.56 -15.78
C LEU A 309 -2.17 5.25 -14.98
N ALA A 310 -1.29 4.29 -15.27
CA ALA A 310 -1.16 3.06 -14.50
C ALA A 310 -0.82 3.38 -13.03
N GLY A 311 0.08 4.33 -12.78
CA GLY A 311 0.40 4.78 -11.43
C GLY A 311 -0.76 5.49 -10.74
N LEU A 312 -1.53 6.30 -11.46
CA LEU A 312 -2.70 7.00 -10.92
C LEU A 312 -3.82 6.01 -10.54
N LEU A 313 -3.99 4.93 -11.31
CA LEU A 313 -5.07 3.96 -11.13
C LEU A 313 -4.64 2.69 -10.38
N HIS A 314 -3.37 2.55 -10.00
CA HIS A 314 -2.82 1.31 -9.40
C HIS A 314 -3.61 0.83 -8.17
N ASN A 315 -4.17 1.77 -7.40
CA ASN A 315 -4.89 1.48 -6.16
C ASN A 315 -6.41 1.60 -6.31
N PHE A 316 -6.96 1.68 -7.52
CA PHE A 316 -8.40 1.88 -7.75
C PHE A 316 -9.27 0.82 -7.03
N GLY A 317 -8.77 -0.42 -6.95
CA GLY A 317 -9.45 -1.51 -6.25
C GLY A 317 -9.67 -1.25 -4.75
N HIS A 318 -8.91 -0.36 -4.12
CA HIS A 318 -9.16 0.08 -2.74
C HIS A 318 -10.56 0.70 -2.60
N LEU A 319 -10.96 1.57 -3.53
CA LEU A 319 -12.28 2.19 -3.54
C LEU A 319 -13.37 1.13 -3.77
N VAL A 320 -13.11 0.19 -4.67
CA VAL A 320 -14.05 -0.89 -5.01
C VAL A 320 -14.25 -1.81 -3.80
N LEU A 321 -13.17 -2.25 -3.14
CA LEU A 321 -13.27 -3.09 -1.94
C LEU A 321 -13.99 -2.36 -0.80
N ALA A 322 -13.74 -1.07 -0.60
CA ALA A 322 -14.42 -0.27 0.41
C ALA A 322 -15.93 -0.16 0.17
N GLN A 323 -16.36 -0.07 -1.09
CA GLN A 323 -17.76 0.01 -1.46
C GLN A 323 -18.47 -1.34 -1.43
N VAL A 324 -17.83 -2.39 -1.94
CA VAL A 324 -18.43 -3.72 -2.14
C VAL A 324 -18.37 -4.57 -0.89
N PHE A 325 -17.29 -4.46 -0.11
CA PHE A 325 -17.09 -5.23 1.11
C PHE A 325 -16.87 -4.34 2.35
N PRO A 326 -17.75 -3.38 2.70
CA PRO A 326 -17.49 -2.42 3.78
C PRO A 326 -17.04 -3.04 5.12
N PRO A 327 -17.67 -4.09 5.67
CA PRO A 327 -17.22 -4.66 6.95
C PRO A 327 -15.85 -5.32 6.86
N HIS A 328 -15.57 -6.06 5.79
CA HIS A 328 -14.28 -6.72 5.59
C HIS A 328 -13.18 -5.70 5.27
N PHE A 329 -13.51 -4.62 4.58
CA PHE A 329 -12.59 -3.52 4.33
C PHE A 329 -12.14 -2.86 5.65
N LYS A 330 -13.01 -2.74 6.65
CA LYS A 330 -12.57 -2.31 8.00
C LYS A 330 -11.54 -3.27 8.60
N LEU A 331 -11.75 -4.57 8.46
CA LEU A 331 -10.79 -5.58 8.92
C LEU A 331 -9.46 -5.47 8.16
N VAL A 332 -9.49 -5.20 6.86
CA VAL A 332 -8.30 -4.90 6.06
C VAL A 332 -7.58 -3.67 6.61
N CYS A 333 -8.29 -2.58 6.92
CA CYS A 333 -7.69 -1.37 7.50
C CYS A 333 -7.01 -1.66 8.85
N ARG A 334 -7.71 -2.32 9.78
CA ARG A 334 -7.16 -2.66 11.10
C ARG A 334 -5.98 -3.62 10.99
N SER A 335 -6.05 -4.60 10.08
CA SER A 335 -4.95 -5.54 9.83
C SER A 335 -3.72 -4.84 9.25
N LEU A 336 -3.90 -3.89 8.31
CA LEU A 336 -2.79 -3.10 7.75
C LEU A 336 -2.08 -2.24 8.80
N GLU A 337 -2.82 -1.73 9.80
CA GLU A 337 -2.26 -0.94 10.90
C GLU A 337 -1.37 -1.78 11.83
N VAL A 338 -1.80 -3.01 12.16
CA VAL A 338 -1.04 -3.92 13.03
C VAL A 338 0.01 -4.75 12.28
N ASN A 339 -0.08 -4.82 10.95
CA ASN A 339 0.82 -5.55 10.05
C ASN A 339 1.42 -4.67 8.94
N PRO A 340 2.08 -3.52 9.25
CA PRO A 340 2.54 -2.58 8.23
C PRO A 340 3.65 -3.12 7.29
N HIS A 341 4.30 -4.22 7.68
CA HIS A 341 5.33 -4.92 6.93
C HIS A 341 4.75 -6.01 6.00
N ILE A 342 3.45 -6.31 6.09
CA ILE A 342 2.76 -7.27 5.23
C ILE A 342 2.01 -6.51 4.13
N ASP A 343 2.18 -6.94 2.88
CA ASP A 343 1.45 -6.29 1.77
C ASP A 343 -0.06 -6.54 1.87
N SER A 344 -0.81 -5.52 1.48
CA SER A 344 -2.28 -5.57 1.36
C SER A 344 -2.81 -6.81 0.63
N SER A 345 -2.13 -7.31 -0.40
CA SER A 345 -2.57 -8.48 -1.16
C SER A 345 -2.66 -9.75 -0.31
N VAL A 346 -1.76 -9.92 0.65
CA VAL A 346 -1.77 -11.06 1.59
C VAL A 346 -2.97 -10.95 2.55
N ILE A 347 -3.17 -9.76 3.12
CA ILE A 347 -4.28 -9.48 4.05
C ILE A 347 -5.64 -9.65 3.36
N GLU A 348 -5.77 -9.11 2.14
CA GLU A 348 -6.99 -9.20 1.36
C GLU A 348 -7.27 -10.63 0.90
N GLN A 349 -6.24 -11.35 0.45
CA GLN A 349 -6.38 -12.77 0.10
C GLN A 349 -6.84 -13.60 1.30
N TYR A 350 -6.29 -13.33 2.49
CA TYR A 350 -6.69 -14.04 3.71
C TYR A 350 -8.16 -13.77 4.09
N LEU A 351 -8.59 -12.50 4.06
CA LEU A 351 -9.92 -12.09 4.51
C LEU A 351 -11.02 -12.34 3.46
N LEU A 352 -10.72 -12.13 2.18
CA LEU A 352 -11.69 -12.11 1.08
C LEU A 352 -11.45 -13.18 0.02
N GLY A 353 -10.26 -13.80 -0.03
CA GLY A 353 -9.89 -14.73 -1.10
C GLY A 353 -9.59 -14.06 -2.45
N ILE A 354 -9.55 -12.73 -2.49
CA ILE A 354 -9.26 -11.88 -3.65
C ILE A 354 -8.48 -10.65 -3.22
N THR A 355 -7.84 -9.97 -4.16
CA THR A 355 -7.11 -8.71 -3.90
C THR A 355 -7.72 -7.50 -4.62
N ARG A 356 -7.31 -6.30 -4.21
CA ARG A 356 -7.65 -5.05 -4.86
C ARG A 356 -7.16 -5.00 -6.31
N GLU A 357 -6.03 -5.63 -6.62
CA GLU A 357 -5.47 -5.70 -7.97
C GLU A 357 -6.37 -6.50 -8.91
N GLN A 358 -6.90 -7.64 -8.44
CA GLN A 358 -7.78 -8.51 -9.25
C GLN A 358 -9.10 -7.80 -9.59
N ILE A 359 -9.76 -7.22 -8.57
CA ILE A 359 -11.06 -6.57 -8.79
C ILE A 359 -10.94 -5.30 -9.64
N ALA A 360 -9.85 -4.54 -9.47
CA ALA A 360 -9.59 -3.36 -10.29
C ALA A 360 -9.29 -3.75 -11.74
N ALA A 361 -8.37 -4.68 -11.97
CA ALA A 361 -8.00 -5.11 -13.32
C ALA A 361 -9.20 -5.65 -14.09
N GLN A 362 -10.05 -6.48 -13.47
CA GLN A 362 -11.24 -7.01 -14.12
C GLN A 362 -12.24 -5.91 -14.52
N LEU A 363 -12.37 -4.85 -13.72
CA LEU A 363 -13.20 -3.68 -14.08
C LEU A 363 -12.57 -2.88 -15.22
N MET A 364 -11.25 -2.67 -15.20
CA MET A 364 -10.52 -1.95 -16.25
C MET A 364 -10.66 -2.67 -17.60
N GLU A 365 -10.55 -4.00 -17.62
CA GLU A 365 -10.78 -4.83 -18.81
C GLU A 365 -12.22 -4.66 -19.32
N ASN A 366 -13.22 -4.75 -18.43
CA ASN A 366 -14.64 -4.61 -18.83
C ASN A 366 -14.98 -3.20 -19.34
N TRP A 367 -14.27 -2.18 -18.88
CA TRP A 367 -14.39 -0.79 -19.33
C TRP A 367 -13.59 -0.49 -20.61
N GLY A 368 -12.84 -1.46 -21.14
CA GLY A 368 -12.05 -1.28 -22.37
C GLY A 368 -10.83 -0.39 -22.17
N MET A 369 -10.26 -0.37 -20.96
CA MET A 369 -9.01 0.33 -20.68
C MET A 369 -7.84 -0.31 -21.43
N PRO A 370 -6.78 0.46 -21.75
CA PRO A 370 -5.58 -0.09 -22.39
C PRO A 370 -4.97 -1.24 -21.57
N ASP A 371 -4.51 -2.29 -22.25
CA ASP A 371 -3.88 -3.47 -21.64
C ASP A 371 -2.65 -3.08 -20.80
N GLU A 372 -1.92 -2.05 -21.21
CA GLU A 372 -0.79 -1.50 -20.46
C GLU A 372 -1.20 -1.08 -19.04
N VAL A 373 -2.39 -0.51 -18.88
CA VAL A 373 -2.92 -0.07 -17.58
C VAL A 373 -3.52 -1.26 -16.83
N THR A 374 -4.34 -2.06 -17.49
CA THR A 374 -5.03 -3.22 -16.90
C THR A 374 -4.03 -4.23 -16.35
N LEU A 375 -3.03 -4.63 -17.15
CA LEU A 375 -2.01 -5.60 -16.76
C LEU A 375 -1.03 -5.01 -15.73
N ALA A 376 -0.73 -3.72 -15.80
CA ALA A 376 0.06 -3.06 -14.76
C ALA A 376 -0.61 -3.15 -13.40
N ILE A 377 -1.90 -2.79 -13.32
CA ILE A 377 -2.69 -2.88 -12.09
C ILE A 377 -2.72 -4.32 -11.59
N ARG A 378 -2.98 -5.28 -12.48
CA ARG A 378 -3.13 -6.70 -12.11
C ARG A 378 -1.87 -7.32 -11.51
N TYR A 379 -0.71 -6.96 -12.07
CA TYR A 379 0.56 -7.64 -11.79
C TYR A 379 1.58 -6.77 -11.03
N GLN A 380 1.20 -5.58 -10.56
CA GLN A 380 2.10 -4.69 -9.79
C GLN A 380 2.71 -5.32 -8.52
N LYS A 381 2.12 -6.41 -8.01
CA LYS A 381 2.63 -7.17 -6.86
C LYS A 381 3.45 -8.41 -7.26
N ASN A 382 3.61 -8.67 -8.55
CA ASN A 382 4.36 -9.79 -9.08
C ASN A 382 5.58 -9.28 -9.88
N PRO A 383 6.76 -9.13 -9.24
CA PRO A 383 7.97 -8.68 -9.93
C PRO A 383 8.48 -9.71 -10.97
N ALA A 384 8.01 -10.96 -10.91
CA ALA A 384 8.36 -12.03 -11.82
C ALA A 384 7.38 -12.19 -12.98
N TYR A 385 6.39 -11.30 -13.13
CA TYR A 385 5.47 -11.32 -14.27
C TYR A 385 6.22 -11.11 -15.58
N ASP A 386 6.07 -12.07 -16.49
CA ASP A 386 6.76 -12.11 -17.79
C ASP A 386 5.81 -12.07 -19.00
N GLY A 387 4.54 -11.70 -18.78
CA GLY A 387 3.54 -11.62 -19.84
C GLY A 387 3.58 -10.30 -20.64
N PRO A 388 2.56 -10.06 -21.47
CA PRO A 388 2.41 -8.80 -22.22
C PRO A 388 2.45 -7.58 -21.30
N GLU A 389 3.00 -6.48 -21.81
CA GLU A 389 3.06 -5.19 -21.10
C GLU A 389 3.70 -5.24 -19.70
N LYS A 390 4.51 -6.27 -19.40
CA LYS A 390 5.19 -6.45 -18.10
C LYS A 390 6.00 -5.24 -17.65
N ILE A 391 6.41 -4.38 -18.58
CA ILE A 391 7.18 -3.19 -18.23
C ILE A 391 6.38 -2.28 -17.30
N TYR A 392 5.07 -2.10 -17.55
CA TYR A 392 4.25 -1.19 -16.76
C TYR A 392 4.01 -1.71 -15.33
N SER A 393 3.79 -3.02 -15.14
CA SER A 393 3.69 -3.60 -13.80
C SER A 393 5.00 -3.49 -13.01
N ARG A 394 6.14 -3.65 -13.69
CA ARG A 394 7.47 -3.50 -13.09
C ARG A 394 7.78 -2.07 -12.66
N LEU A 395 7.32 -1.07 -13.43
CA LEU A 395 7.43 0.35 -13.02
C LEU A 395 6.65 0.60 -11.73
N LEU A 396 5.42 0.08 -11.61
CA LEU A 396 4.61 0.21 -10.39
C LEU A 396 5.25 -0.48 -9.19
N TRP A 397 5.76 -1.70 -9.41
CA TRP A 397 6.44 -2.47 -8.36
C TRP A 397 7.71 -1.73 -7.88
N LEU A 398 8.58 -1.29 -8.80
CA LEU A 398 9.81 -0.57 -8.44
C LEU A 398 9.51 0.75 -7.76
N GLY A 399 8.55 1.51 -8.28
CA GLY A 399 8.10 2.78 -7.70
C GLY A 399 7.64 2.61 -6.25
N ARG A 400 6.83 1.56 -5.99
CA ARG A 400 6.38 1.21 -4.64
C ARG A 400 7.58 0.97 -3.72
N GLN A 401 8.53 0.12 -4.11
CA GLN A 401 9.67 -0.23 -3.26
C GLN A 401 10.52 1.00 -2.91
N LEU A 402 10.81 1.84 -3.92
CA LEU A 402 11.63 3.02 -3.76
C LEU A 402 10.98 4.10 -2.87
N LEU A 403 9.67 4.28 -2.99
CA LEU A 403 8.90 5.23 -2.18
C LEU A 403 8.77 4.76 -0.73
N THR A 404 8.48 3.47 -0.49
CA THR A 404 8.37 2.93 0.86
C THR A 404 9.72 2.91 1.59
N ALA A 405 10.81 2.59 0.87
CA ALA A 405 12.17 2.66 1.44
C ALA A 405 12.56 4.06 1.92
N ARG A 406 11.90 5.10 1.38
CA ARG A 406 12.07 6.52 1.75
C ARG A 406 11.01 7.02 2.74
N GLY A 407 10.22 6.12 3.30
CA GLY A 407 9.25 6.45 4.35
C GLY A 407 7.93 7.05 3.83
N VAL A 408 7.65 7.00 2.53
CA VAL A 408 6.29 7.28 2.04
C VAL A 408 5.38 6.13 2.47
N ALA A 409 4.34 6.44 3.25
CA ALA A 409 3.52 5.45 3.93
C ALA A 409 2.49 4.77 3.01
N LEU A 410 3.00 3.97 2.06
CA LEU A 410 2.21 3.15 1.12
C LEU A 410 1.98 1.72 1.62
N GLY A 411 2.60 1.33 2.75
CA GLY A 411 2.57 -0.02 3.33
C GLY A 411 3.90 -0.75 3.17
N ALA A 412 3.83 -2.08 3.10
CA ALA A 412 4.99 -2.94 2.96
C ALA A 412 5.84 -2.59 1.73
N GLY A 413 7.15 -2.82 1.87
CA GLY A 413 8.13 -2.67 0.81
C GLY A 413 9.31 -3.61 1.01
N GLU A 414 10.03 -3.86 -0.06
CA GLU A 414 11.12 -4.84 -0.12
C GLU A 414 12.38 -4.21 -0.73
N PRO A 415 13.58 -4.69 -0.36
CA PRO A 415 14.82 -4.23 -0.98
C PRO A 415 14.88 -4.66 -2.45
N VAL A 416 15.33 -3.75 -3.32
CA VAL A 416 15.46 -4.01 -4.76
C VAL A 416 16.90 -4.39 -5.10
N GLY A 417 17.08 -5.57 -5.70
CA GLY A 417 18.39 -6.04 -6.18
C GLY A 417 18.83 -5.37 -7.48
N GLN A 418 20.16 -5.31 -7.71
CA GLN A 418 20.76 -4.68 -8.90
C GLN A 418 20.21 -5.25 -10.22
N ALA A 419 19.98 -6.57 -10.28
CA ALA A 419 19.47 -7.24 -11.46
C ALA A 419 18.12 -6.67 -11.96
N PHE A 420 17.28 -6.14 -11.07
CA PHE A 420 16.00 -5.54 -11.45
C PHE A 420 16.20 -4.21 -12.20
N TYR A 421 17.17 -3.39 -11.78
CA TYR A 421 17.54 -2.17 -12.49
C TYR A 421 18.16 -2.48 -13.85
N ASP A 422 19.03 -3.49 -13.89
CA ASP A 422 19.71 -3.92 -15.12
C ASP A 422 18.69 -4.39 -16.18
N GLU A 423 17.65 -5.13 -15.77
CA GLU A 423 16.57 -5.58 -16.66
C GLU A 423 15.84 -4.39 -17.31
N LEU A 424 15.54 -3.36 -16.52
CA LEU A 424 14.87 -2.14 -16.98
C LEU A 424 15.81 -1.18 -17.74
N GLY A 425 17.12 -1.46 -17.75
CA GLY A 425 18.13 -0.57 -18.32
C GLY A 425 18.26 0.75 -17.57
N LEU A 426 18.02 0.73 -16.26
CA LEU A 426 18.09 1.89 -15.39
C LEU A 426 19.42 1.92 -14.63
N ASN A 427 20.01 3.12 -14.49
CA ASN A 427 21.13 3.31 -13.57
C ASN A 427 20.58 3.49 -12.15
N ARG A 428 20.99 2.62 -11.23
CA ARG A 428 20.48 2.61 -9.85
C ARG A 428 20.73 3.93 -9.11
N GLU A 429 21.95 4.47 -9.17
CA GLU A 429 22.31 5.72 -8.47
C GLU A 429 21.48 6.90 -8.97
N ALA A 430 21.33 7.03 -10.29
CA ALA A 430 20.51 8.07 -10.89
C ALA A 430 19.02 7.94 -10.51
N VAL A 431 18.50 6.71 -10.42
CA VAL A 431 17.13 6.47 -9.97
C VAL A 431 16.98 6.82 -8.49
N GLU A 432 17.94 6.44 -7.65
CA GLU A 432 17.91 6.76 -6.22
C GLU A 432 17.91 8.29 -5.99
N GLU A 433 18.74 9.05 -6.72
CA GLU A 433 18.76 10.52 -6.67
C GLU A 433 17.41 11.13 -7.08
N GLN A 434 16.83 10.69 -8.19
CA GLN A 434 15.53 11.18 -8.66
C GLN A 434 14.39 10.88 -7.67
N PHE A 435 14.45 9.75 -6.97
CA PHE A 435 13.45 9.41 -5.96
C PHE A 435 13.65 10.18 -4.65
N ASP A 436 14.89 10.55 -4.31
CA ASP A 436 15.15 11.47 -3.20
C ASP A 436 14.57 12.86 -3.49
N GLU A 437 14.77 13.39 -4.70
CA GLU A 437 14.15 14.64 -5.15
C GLU A 437 12.62 14.58 -5.15
N LEU A 438 12.05 13.46 -5.62
CA LEU A 438 10.61 13.23 -5.62
C LEU A 438 10.03 13.26 -4.21
N VAL A 439 10.67 12.58 -3.25
CA VAL A 439 10.21 12.55 -1.85
C VAL A 439 10.41 13.92 -1.17
N ASN A 440 11.49 14.64 -1.50
CA ASN A 440 11.69 16.02 -1.04
C ASN A 440 10.61 16.98 -1.58
N SER A 441 9.97 16.65 -2.70
CA SER A 441 8.86 17.40 -3.30
C SER A 441 7.49 17.03 -2.70
N LYS A 442 7.44 16.46 -1.49
CA LYS A 442 6.22 16.01 -0.81
C LYS A 442 5.08 17.04 -0.78
N ASP A 443 5.40 18.31 -0.51
CA ASP A 443 4.38 19.37 -0.40
C ASP A 443 3.64 19.58 -1.73
N SER A 444 4.34 19.45 -2.86
CA SER A 444 3.76 19.49 -4.20
C SER A 444 2.81 18.31 -4.44
N ILE A 445 3.21 17.11 -4.05
CA ILE A 445 2.38 15.90 -4.17
C ILE A 445 1.11 16.04 -3.32
N MET A 446 1.25 16.54 -2.09
CA MET A 446 0.12 16.81 -1.19
C MET A 446 -0.83 17.85 -1.76
N ALA A 447 -0.32 18.93 -2.37
CA ALA A 447 -1.14 19.94 -3.02
C ALA A 447 -1.93 19.36 -4.22
N MET A 448 -1.26 18.58 -5.09
CA MET A 448 -1.91 17.91 -6.22
C MET A 448 -2.99 16.93 -5.77
N ALA A 449 -2.69 16.09 -4.77
CA ALA A 449 -3.66 15.16 -4.21
C ALA A 449 -4.85 15.89 -3.56
N GLY A 450 -4.59 17.00 -2.85
CA GLY A 450 -5.63 17.84 -2.26
C GLY A 450 -6.59 18.41 -3.30
N MET A 451 -6.09 18.84 -4.47
CA MET A 451 -6.93 19.31 -5.58
C MET A 451 -7.84 18.22 -6.16
N MET A 452 -7.42 16.94 -6.12
CA MET A 452 -8.21 15.80 -6.58
C MET A 452 -9.25 15.33 -5.56
N GLY A 453 -8.99 15.56 -4.27
CA GLY A 453 -9.85 15.15 -3.16
C GLY A 453 -10.98 16.13 -2.80
N GLN A 454 -11.02 17.33 -3.38
CA GLN A 454 -12.07 18.34 -3.12
C GLN A 454 -13.39 18.00 -3.83
N HIS A 455 -14.01 16.86 -3.50
CA HIS A 455 -15.31 16.43 -4.05
C HIS A 455 -16.24 15.80 -3.02
#